data_AF-B6XIJ6-F1
#
_entry.id   AF-B6XIJ6-F1
#
_cell.length_a   1.000
_cell.length_b   1.000
_cell.length_c   1.000
_cell.angle_alpha   90.00
_cell.angle_beta   90.00
_cell.angle_gamma   90.00
#
_symmetry.space_group_name_H-M   'P 1'
#
loop_
_entity.id
_entity.type
_entity.pdbx_description
1 polymer ?
#
loop_
_entity_poly.entity_id
_entity_poly.type
_entity_poly.pdbx_seq_one_letter_code
_entity_poly.pdbx_strand_id
1 'polypeptide(L)'
;MDLLSQLEVDMLKRTASSHLYQLYRNCSLAVLHSGSLTDSSKELLEKSASFDINILRRERGIKLELINPPEKAFVDGKIIRSLQANLFAVLRDILFVHGQISTAKQQFHLDLENSVHLTNMIFSILRNARALHIGEDPNMIVCWGGHSINENEYLYGRKVGNELGLRELNICTGCGPGAMEAPMKGAAVGHAQQRYKDSRFIGLTEPSIIAAEPPNPLVNELIIMPDIEKRLEAFVRLAHGIIIFPGGVGTAEELLYLLGIMMDPENTEQVLPLVLTGPKESAEYFSVLDDFIRHTLGDEASKHYQIIIDNPQEVARVMKKGMSAVKESRRNTGDAYSFNWSIKIAPDLQHPFEPTHENMASLNLHPDQSPEKLASDLRRAFSGIVAGNVKEVGMKAIEKHGPFKIHGDSDIMKRMDILLQGFVKQHRMKLPGGTAYEPCYEIVK
;
A
#
# COMPACT_ATOMS: atom_id res chain seq x y z
N MET A 1 0.91 4.83 -22.19
CA MET A 1 1.70 6.07 -22.20
C MET A 1 2.49 6.02 -23.48
N ASP A 2 2.07 6.82 -24.47
CA ASP A 2 2.21 6.37 -25.86
C ASP A 2 3.29 7.15 -26.62
N LEU A 3 3.77 8.27 -26.06
CA LEU A 3 4.79 9.14 -26.64
C LEU A 3 5.65 9.76 -25.52
N LEU A 4 6.98 9.69 -25.65
CA LEU A 4 7.97 10.38 -24.81
C LEU A 4 8.85 11.24 -25.70
N SER A 5 9.28 12.39 -25.18
CA SER A 5 10.28 13.27 -25.78
C SER A 5 11.69 12.66 -25.75
N GLN A 6 12.61 13.24 -26.51
CA GLN A 6 14.02 12.81 -26.49
C GLN A 6 14.65 12.98 -25.11
N LEU A 7 14.33 14.08 -24.43
CA LEU A 7 14.87 14.40 -23.11
C LEU A 7 14.43 13.37 -22.06
N GLU A 8 13.16 12.97 -22.07
CA GLU A 8 12.63 11.96 -21.13
C GLU A 8 13.25 10.58 -21.35
N VAL A 9 13.51 10.19 -22.60
CA VAL A 9 14.20 8.94 -22.91
C VAL A 9 15.67 8.99 -22.46
N ASP A 10 16.33 10.14 -22.67
CA ASP A 10 17.73 10.33 -22.30
C ASP A 10 17.95 10.29 -20.78
N MET A 11 16.96 10.71 -19.97
CA MET A 11 17.00 10.57 -18.51
C MET A 11 17.13 9.11 -18.03
N LEU A 12 16.61 8.17 -18.81
CA LEU A 12 16.66 6.73 -18.52
C LEU A 12 17.70 5.97 -19.35
N LYS A 13 18.56 6.68 -20.11
CA LYS A 13 19.66 6.01 -20.80
C LYS A 13 20.64 5.42 -19.80
N ARG A 14 21.05 4.19 -20.09
CA ARG A 14 22.03 3.43 -19.31
C ARG A 14 23.34 4.21 -19.17
N THR A 15 23.54 4.76 -17.98
CA THR A 15 24.84 5.17 -17.45
C THR A 15 25.04 4.37 -16.18
N ALA A 16 26.22 3.76 -15.99
CA ALA A 16 26.50 2.87 -14.86
C ALA A 16 26.29 3.52 -13.47
N SER A 17 26.14 4.85 -13.42
CA SER A 17 25.89 5.67 -12.24
C SER A 17 24.46 6.25 -12.14
N SER A 18 23.55 5.99 -13.09
CA SER A 18 22.21 6.57 -13.05
C SER A 18 21.31 5.86 -12.02
N HIS A 19 21.06 6.50 -10.89
CA HIS A 19 20.13 6.04 -9.87
C HIS A 19 18.72 5.79 -10.44
N LEU A 20 18.26 6.68 -11.33
CA LEU A 20 16.94 6.57 -11.95
C LEU A 20 16.81 5.33 -12.84
N TYR A 21 17.89 4.95 -13.53
CA TYR A 21 17.90 3.73 -14.34
C TYR A 21 17.80 2.47 -13.46
N GLN A 22 18.58 2.40 -12.37
CA GLN A 22 18.52 1.26 -11.45
C GLN A 22 17.14 1.12 -10.81
N LEU A 23 16.55 2.25 -10.41
CA LEU A 23 15.18 2.31 -9.91
C LEU A 23 14.17 1.77 -10.94
N TYR A 24 14.24 2.26 -12.19
CA TYR A 24 13.38 1.80 -13.27
C TYR A 24 13.55 0.31 -13.57
N ARG A 25 14.79 -0.17 -13.65
CA ARG A 25 15.13 -1.59 -13.86
C ARG A 25 14.56 -2.46 -12.76
N ASN A 26 14.75 -2.09 -11.50
CA ASN A 26 14.32 -2.90 -10.35
C ASN A 26 12.78 -2.96 -10.25
N CYS A 27 12.09 -1.83 -10.46
CA CYS A 27 10.62 -1.82 -10.53
C CYS A 27 10.09 -2.66 -11.71
N SER A 28 10.73 -2.59 -12.87
CA SER A 28 10.35 -3.39 -14.05
C SER A 28 10.55 -4.88 -13.81
N LEU A 29 11.65 -5.26 -13.14
CA LEU A 29 11.92 -6.64 -12.76
C LEU A 29 10.87 -7.18 -11.78
N ALA A 30 10.49 -6.38 -10.78
CA ALA A 30 9.46 -6.74 -9.83
C ALA A 30 8.11 -7.02 -10.52
N VAL A 31 7.71 -6.18 -11.48
CA VAL A 31 6.53 -6.43 -12.33
C VAL A 31 6.62 -7.77 -13.06
N LEU A 32 7.78 -8.10 -13.63
CA LEU A 32 7.96 -9.35 -14.37
C LEU A 32 7.96 -10.61 -13.48
N HIS A 33 8.18 -10.45 -12.17
CA HIS A 33 8.07 -11.51 -11.16
C HIS A 33 6.69 -11.58 -10.49
N SER A 34 5.67 -10.93 -11.08
CA SER A 34 4.28 -11.06 -10.63
C SER A 34 3.88 -12.53 -10.44
N GLY A 35 3.32 -12.86 -9.27
CA GLY A 35 2.96 -14.23 -8.90
C GLY A 35 4.11 -15.10 -8.39
N SER A 36 5.32 -14.54 -8.23
CA SER A 36 6.41 -15.20 -7.51
C SER A 36 6.09 -15.28 -6.00
N LEU A 37 6.39 -16.42 -5.39
CA LEU A 37 6.26 -16.65 -3.95
C LEU A 37 7.60 -16.33 -3.27
N THR A 38 7.98 -15.06 -3.26
CA THR A 38 9.16 -14.57 -2.54
C THR A 38 8.80 -13.27 -1.83
N ASP A 39 9.26 -13.14 -0.60
CA ASP A 39 9.14 -11.97 0.26
C ASP A 39 10.48 -11.23 0.44
N SER A 40 11.53 -11.65 -0.30
CA SER A 40 12.87 -11.09 -0.23
C SER A 40 13.23 -10.34 -1.51
N SER A 41 13.28 -9.01 -1.39
CA SER A 41 13.74 -8.11 -2.46
C SER A 41 15.15 -8.47 -2.95
N LYS A 42 16.05 -8.82 -2.01
CA LYS A 42 17.44 -9.24 -2.30
C LYS A 42 17.49 -10.52 -3.13
N GLU A 43 16.76 -11.56 -2.72
CA GLU A 43 16.77 -12.85 -3.42
C GLU A 43 16.25 -12.73 -4.86
N LEU A 44 15.21 -11.91 -5.06
CA LEU A 44 14.64 -11.63 -6.38
C LEU A 44 15.66 -10.93 -7.30
N LEU A 45 16.37 -9.93 -6.78
CA LEU A 45 17.39 -9.17 -7.50
C LEU A 45 18.62 -10.02 -7.83
N GLU A 46 19.11 -10.83 -6.88
CA GLU A 46 20.26 -11.71 -7.06
C GLU A 46 19.99 -12.80 -8.11
N LYS A 47 18.81 -13.44 -8.05
CA LYS A 47 18.39 -14.46 -9.04
C LYS A 47 18.28 -13.91 -10.47
N SER A 48 18.09 -12.60 -10.61
CA SER A 48 17.88 -11.93 -11.89
C SER A 48 19.00 -10.93 -12.18
N ALA A 49 20.23 -11.21 -11.73
CA ALA A 49 21.39 -10.32 -11.94
C ALA A 49 21.65 -10.02 -13.43
N SER A 50 21.38 -10.97 -14.32
CA SER A 50 21.53 -10.82 -15.77
C SER A 50 20.38 -10.11 -16.47
N PHE A 51 19.29 -9.79 -15.76
CA PHE A 51 18.17 -9.05 -16.33
C PHE A 51 18.61 -7.62 -16.67
N ASP A 52 18.14 -7.11 -17.81
CA ASP A 52 18.32 -5.71 -18.15
C ASP A 52 17.14 -5.19 -18.98
N ILE A 53 16.96 -3.87 -18.98
CA ILE A 53 15.88 -3.23 -19.74
C ILE A 53 16.39 -2.01 -20.50
N ASN A 54 16.05 -1.94 -21.79
CA ASN A 54 16.39 -0.84 -22.66
C ASN A 54 15.12 -0.17 -23.21
N ILE A 55 15.17 1.16 -23.31
CA ILE A 55 14.11 1.96 -23.93
C ILE A 55 14.53 2.27 -25.36
N LEU A 56 13.83 1.66 -26.31
CA LEU A 56 14.09 1.81 -27.73
C LEU A 56 13.07 2.76 -28.36
N ARG A 57 13.57 3.83 -28.99
CA ARG A 57 12.73 4.72 -29.79
C ARG A 57 12.48 4.11 -31.17
N ARG A 58 11.23 4.16 -31.64
CA ARG A 58 10.82 3.80 -33.00
C ARG A 58 9.83 4.85 -33.54
N GLU A 59 9.54 4.79 -34.83
CA GLU A 59 8.66 5.77 -35.50
C GLU A 59 7.26 5.84 -34.89
N ARG A 60 6.74 4.72 -34.37
CA ARG A 60 5.41 4.61 -33.76
C ARG A 60 5.41 4.79 -32.23
N GLY A 61 6.48 5.34 -31.66
CA GLY A 61 6.62 5.55 -30.22
C GLY A 61 7.71 4.69 -29.57
N ILE A 62 7.49 4.31 -28.32
CA ILE A 62 8.49 3.62 -27.49
C ILE A 62 8.31 2.11 -27.56
N LYS A 63 9.42 1.39 -27.59
CA LYS A 63 9.49 -0.05 -27.35
C LYS A 63 10.38 -0.32 -26.15
N LEU A 64 10.00 -1.31 -25.35
CA LEU A 64 10.84 -1.84 -24.29
C LEU A 64 11.53 -3.10 -24.82
N GLU A 65 12.85 -3.14 -24.74
CA GLU A 65 13.65 -4.34 -24.97
C GLU A 65 14.02 -4.92 -23.61
N LEU A 66 13.62 -6.17 -23.39
CA LEU A 66 13.89 -6.92 -22.17
C LEU A 66 15.00 -7.92 -22.46
N ILE A 67 16.09 -7.85 -21.70
CA ILE A 67 17.25 -8.74 -21.80
C ILE A 67 17.18 -9.72 -20.63
N ASN A 68 17.15 -11.02 -20.92
CA ASN A 68 17.00 -12.09 -19.94
C ASN A 68 15.82 -11.90 -18.94
N PRO A 69 14.59 -11.59 -19.40
CA PRO A 69 13.45 -11.47 -18.51
C PRO A 69 13.04 -12.83 -17.92
N PRO A 70 12.37 -12.86 -16.76
CA PRO A 70 11.79 -14.09 -16.20
C PRO A 70 10.85 -14.79 -17.19
N GLU A 71 11.06 -16.08 -17.43
CA GLU A 71 10.27 -16.85 -18.40
C GLU A 71 8.77 -16.91 -18.04
N LYS A 72 8.45 -16.91 -16.74
CA LYS A 72 7.07 -16.93 -16.21
C LYS A 72 6.23 -15.71 -16.65
N ALA A 73 6.86 -14.62 -17.11
CA ALA A 73 6.16 -13.46 -17.64
C ALA A 73 5.57 -13.68 -19.05
N PHE A 74 5.88 -14.81 -19.69
CA PHE A 74 5.50 -15.13 -21.07
C PHE A 74 4.58 -16.35 -21.14
N VAL A 75 3.63 -16.30 -22.08
CA VAL A 75 2.79 -17.43 -22.51
C VAL A 75 3.00 -17.59 -24.01
N ASP A 76 3.48 -18.76 -24.44
CA ASP A 76 3.82 -19.08 -25.84
C ASP A 76 4.73 -18.02 -26.49
N GLY A 77 5.75 -17.57 -25.75
CA GLY A 77 6.72 -16.57 -26.19
C GLY A 77 6.17 -15.14 -26.26
N LYS A 78 4.95 -14.88 -25.80
CA LYS A 78 4.35 -13.53 -25.73
C LYS A 78 4.16 -13.10 -24.28
N ILE A 79 4.59 -11.87 -23.97
CA ILE A 79 4.40 -11.31 -22.63
C ILE A 79 2.91 -11.21 -22.28
N ILE A 80 2.56 -11.51 -21.03
CA ILE A 80 1.21 -11.32 -20.50
C ILE A 80 0.84 -9.83 -20.60
N ARG A 81 -0.36 -9.52 -21.12
CA ARG A 81 -0.76 -8.13 -21.43
C ARG A 81 -0.82 -7.22 -20.21
N SER A 82 -1.24 -7.73 -19.05
CA SER A 82 -1.24 -6.94 -17.81
C SER A 82 0.18 -6.57 -17.38
N LEU A 83 1.14 -7.50 -17.48
CA LEU A 83 2.55 -7.20 -17.21
C LEU A 83 3.11 -6.17 -18.19
N GLN A 84 2.75 -6.27 -19.47
CA GLN A 84 3.11 -5.27 -20.47
C GLN A 84 2.58 -3.87 -20.08
N ALA A 85 1.31 -3.76 -19.69
CA ALA A 85 0.73 -2.49 -19.24
C ALA A 85 1.44 -1.96 -17.99
N ASN A 86 1.73 -2.83 -17.02
CA ASN A 86 2.43 -2.49 -15.79
C ASN A 86 3.86 -2.00 -16.04
N LEU A 87 4.60 -2.57 -17.00
CA LEU A 87 5.92 -2.05 -17.41
C LEU A 87 5.86 -0.60 -17.92
N PHE A 88 4.80 -0.25 -18.67
CA PHE A 88 4.59 1.13 -19.11
C PHE A 88 4.08 2.04 -18.00
N ALA A 89 3.35 1.52 -17.01
CA ALA A 89 3.00 2.25 -15.80
C ALA A 89 4.24 2.57 -14.96
N VAL A 90 5.17 1.62 -14.81
CA VAL A 90 6.48 1.84 -14.16
C VAL A 90 7.23 2.96 -14.87
N LEU A 91 7.35 2.88 -16.21
CA LEU A 91 8.01 3.91 -17.00
C LEU A 91 7.36 5.30 -16.79
N ARG A 92 6.02 5.34 -16.76
CA ARG A 92 5.24 6.56 -16.55
C ARG A 92 5.52 7.21 -15.22
N ASP A 93 5.41 6.46 -14.15
CA ASP A 93 5.44 7.05 -12.83
C ASP A 93 6.88 7.44 -12.46
N ILE A 94 7.88 6.63 -12.81
CA ILE A 94 9.29 6.96 -12.55
C ILE A 94 9.72 8.23 -13.29
N LEU A 95 9.38 8.37 -14.59
CA LEU A 95 9.70 9.58 -15.35
C LEU A 95 8.91 10.79 -14.87
N PHE A 96 7.61 10.63 -14.65
CA PHE A 96 6.74 11.75 -14.26
C PHE A 96 7.13 12.28 -12.88
N VAL A 97 7.34 11.41 -11.90
CA VAL A 97 7.76 11.81 -10.55
C VAL A 97 9.11 12.52 -10.61
N HIS A 98 10.09 11.97 -11.34
CA HIS A 98 11.40 12.60 -11.47
C HIS A 98 11.33 13.97 -12.17
N GLY A 99 10.56 14.05 -13.26
CA GLY A 99 10.35 15.28 -14.02
C GLY A 99 9.57 16.33 -13.24
N GLN A 100 8.50 15.94 -12.52
CA GLN A 100 7.75 16.83 -11.64
C GLN A 100 8.59 17.33 -10.48
N ILE A 101 9.30 16.47 -9.77
CA ILE A 101 10.15 16.91 -8.65
C ILE A 101 11.21 17.89 -9.16
N SER A 102 11.86 17.60 -10.29
CA SER A 102 12.89 18.47 -10.86
C SER A 102 12.33 19.81 -11.34
N THR A 103 11.20 19.79 -12.07
CA THR A 103 10.57 20.99 -12.64
C THR A 103 9.87 21.81 -11.57
N ALA A 104 9.14 21.18 -10.64
CA ALA A 104 8.42 21.87 -9.59
C ALA A 104 9.35 22.50 -8.55
N LYS A 105 10.51 21.88 -8.26
CA LYS A 105 11.56 22.54 -7.46
C LYS A 105 12.08 23.81 -8.13
N GLN A 106 12.23 23.81 -9.46
CA GLN A 106 12.78 24.94 -10.22
C GLN A 106 11.76 26.05 -10.53
N GLN A 107 10.50 25.70 -10.85
CA GLN A 107 9.49 26.66 -11.32
C GLN A 107 8.48 27.05 -10.25
N PHE A 108 8.08 26.13 -9.37
CA PHE A 108 7.01 26.31 -8.41
C PHE A 108 7.50 26.36 -6.95
N HIS A 109 8.82 26.37 -6.74
CA HIS A 109 9.45 26.31 -5.41
C HIS A 109 8.85 25.19 -4.55
N LEU A 110 8.75 23.97 -5.11
CA LEU A 110 8.23 22.80 -4.41
C LEU A 110 9.00 22.57 -3.10
N ASP A 111 8.37 22.96 -2.01
CA ASP A 111 8.78 22.66 -0.66
C ASP A 111 8.25 21.28 -0.24
N LEU A 112 9.16 20.32 -0.05
CA LEU A 112 8.83 18.96 0.40
C LEU A 112 8.56 18.89 1.92
N GLU A 113 8.81 19.98 2.65
CA GLU A 113 8.39 20.13 4.04
C GLU A 113 6.94 20.66 4.15
N ASN A 114 6.35 21.12 3.03
CA ASN A 114 5.01 21.68 3.02
C ASN A 114 3.93 20.63 2.70
N SER A 115 3.06 20.38 3.68
CA SER A 115 1.89 19.49 3.58
C SER A 115 1.03 19.69 2.32
N VAL A 116 0.74 20.94 1.94
CA VAL A 116 -0.09 21.27 0.76
C VAL A 116 0.61 20.84 -0.53
N HIS A 117 1.92 21.04 -0.62
CA HIS A 117 2.70 20.62 -1.78
C HIS A 117 2.77 19.10 -1.90
N LEU A 118 2.92 18.39 -0.78
CA LEU A 118 2.92 16.92 -0.75
C LEU A 118 1.58 16.37 -1.27
N THR A 119 0.46 16.88 -0.78
CA THR A 119 -0.88 16.48 -1.26
C THR A 119 -1.09 16.79 -2.74
N ASN A 120 -0.67 17.96 -3.22
CA ASN A 120 -0.79 18.33 -4.63
C ASN A 120 0.09 17.46 -5.55
N MET A 121 1.25 17.02 -5.08
CA MET A 121 2.10 16.08 -5.80
C MET A 121 1.40 14.72 -5.92
N ILE A 122 0.80 14.21 -4.83
CA ILE A 122 0.04 12.95 -4.85
C ILE A 122 -1.12 13.04 -5.84
N PHE A 123 -1.92 14.11 -5.78
CA PHE A 123 -2.97 14.37 -6.75
C PHE A 123 -2.43 14.38 -8.20
N SER A 124 -1.30 15.05 -8.43
CA SER A 124 -0.70 15.15 -9.75
C SER A 124 -0.25 13.79 -10.30
N ILE A 125 0.34 12.94 -9.46
CA ILE A 125 0.75 11.58 -9.83
C ILE A 125 -0.48 10.75 -10.20
N LEU A 126 -1.50 10.75 -9.36
CA LEU A 126 -2.75 10.00 -9.62
C LEU A 126 -3.47 10.50 -10.88
N ARG A 127 -3.50 11.82 -11.11
CA ARG A 127 -4.05 12.43 -12.32
C ARG A 127 -3.26 12.03 -13.56
N ASN A 128 -1.94 12.07 -13.51
CA ASN A 128 -1.08 11.64 -14.61
C ASN A 128 -1.23 10.14 -14.91
N ALA A 129 -1.45 9.35 -13.86
CA ALA A 129 -1.78 7.93 -13.96
C ALA A 129 -3.18 7.65 -14.55
N ARG A 130 -4.00 8.70 -14.74
CA ARG A 130 -5.40 8.64 -15.16
C ARG A 130 -6.30 7.89 -14.18
N ALA A 131 -5.92 7.85 -12.90
CA ALA A 131 -6.68 7.16 -11.86
C ALA A 131 -7.84 7.99 -11.29
N LEU A 132 -7.87 9.30 -11.58
CA LEU A 132 -8.89 10.24 -11.12
C LEU A 132 -9.92 10.47 -12.22
N HIS A 133 -10.99 9.69 -12.20
CA HIS A 133 -12.07 9.80 -13.17
C HIS A 133 -13.05 10.91 -12.77
N ILE A 134 -13.52 11.68 -13.77
CA ILE A 134 -14.51 12.73 -13.58
C ILE A 134 -15.89 12.15 -13.90
N GLY A 135 -16.90 12.49 -13.08
CA GLY A 135 -18.29 12.10 -13.33
C GLY A 135 -18.64 10.66 -12.91
N GLU A 136 -17.71 9.95 -12.27
CA GLU A 136 -18.01 8.67 -11.60
C GLU A 136 -18.49 8.92 -10.16
N ASP A 137 -19.57 8.25 -9.78
CA ASP A 137 -20.02 8.20 -8.39
C ASP A 137 -19.03 7.37 -7.53
N PRO A 138 -18.92 7.65 -6.21
CA PRO A 138 -18.13 6.86 -5.28
C PRO A 138 -18.32 5.34 -5.41
N ASN A 139 -17.25 4.63 -5.75
CA ASN A 139 -17.27 3.17 -5.90
C ASN A 139 -15.95 2.46 -5.57
N MET A 140 -14.91 3.21 -5.16
CA MET A 140 -13.57 2.65 -4.89
C MET A 140 -13.44 2.19 -3.44
N ILE A 141 -13.22 0.89 -3.25
CA ILE A 141 -12.99 0.27 -1.94
C ILE A 141 -11.51 -0.09 -1.82
N VAL A 142 -10.83 0.48 -0.83
CA VAL A 142 -9.46 0.08 -0.49
C VAL A 142 -9.52 -1.20 0.34
N CYS A 143 -8.71 -2.19 -0.03
CA CYS A 143 -8.58 -3.45 0.68
C CYS A 143 -7.13 -3.62 1.17
N TRP A 144 -6.97 -3.67 2.49
CA TRP A 144 -5.70 -3.90 3.18
C TRP A 144 -5.70 -5.25 3.88
N GLY A 145 -4.53 -5.84 4.08
CA GLY A 145 -4.36 -7.14 4.73
C GLY A 145 -3.00 -7.76 4.46
N GLY A 146 -2.74 -8.92 5.06
CA GLY A 146 -1.43 -9.56 4.99
C GLY A 146 -1.02 -10.06 3.60
N HIS A 147 0.27 -9.89 3.27
CA HIS A 147 0.90 -10.59 2.14
C HIS A 147 1.02 -12.10 2.39
N SER A 148 1.25 -12.49 3.65
CA SER A 148 1.31 -13.89 4.12
C SER A 148 0.06 -14.21 4.94
N ILE A 149 -0.85 -14.96 4.35
CA ILE A 149 -2.12 -15.41 4.95
C ILE A 149 -2.38 -16.87 4.61
N ASN A 150 -3.16 -17.56 5.45
CA ASN A 150 -3.54 -18.95 5.19
C ASN A 150 -4.65 -19.06 4.13
N GLU A 151 -4.94 -20.28 3.69
CA GLU A 151 -5.95 -20.54 2.66
C GLU A 151 -7.35 -20.10 3.06
N ASN A 152 -7.76 -20.27 4.33
CA ASN A 152 -9.08 -19.85 4.80
C ASN A 152 -9.26 -18.33 4.73
N GLU A 153 -8.26 -17.57 5.15
CA GLU A 153 -8.23 -16.10 5.03
C GLU A 153 -8.24 -15.66 3.56
N TYR A 154 -7.47 -16.33 2.71
CA TYR A 154 -7.43 -16.04 1.27
C TYR A 154 -8.80 -16.29 0.61
N LEU A 155 -9.42 -17.43 0.89
CA LEU A 155 -10.76 -17.77 0.38
C LEU A 155 -11.82 -16.81 0.92
N TYR A 156 -11.71 -16.36 2.16
CA TYR A 156 -12.60 -15.34 2.73
C TYR A 156 -12.44 -13.99 2.01
N GLY A 157 -11.20 -13.51 1.82
CA GLY A 157 -10.93 -12.29 1.06
C GLY A 157 -11.47 -12.35 -0.37
N ARG A 158 -11.37 -13.51 -1.02
CA ARG A 158 -11.98 -13.77 -2.34
C ARG A 158 -13.50 -13.73 -2.30
N LYS A 159 -14.15 -14.29 -1.26
CA LYS A 159 -15.61 -14.20 -1.09
C LYS A 159 -16.06 -12.76 -0.88
N VAL A 160 -15.37 -11.99 -0.04
CA VAL A 160 -15.65 -10.54 0.14
C VAL A 160 -15.50 -9.81 -1.19
N GLY A 161 -14.42 -10.04 -1.93
CA GLY A 161 -14.21 -9.49 -3.26
C GLY A 161 -15.35 -9.78 -4.22
N ASN A 162 -15.84 -11.02 -4.26
CA ASN A 162 -16.98 -11.40 -5.10
C ASN A 162 -18.25 -10.62 -4.71
N GLU A 163 -18.52 -10.48 -3.42
CA GLU A 163 -19.66 -9.71 -2.92
C GLU A 163 -19.57 -8.20 -3.23
N LEU A 164 -18.36 -7.63 -3.23
CA LEU A 164 -18.10 -6.27 -3.69
C LEU A 164 -18.36 -6.14 -5.20
N GLY A 165 -17.84 -7.07 -5.99
CA GLY A 165 -18.04 -7.09 -7.45
C GLY A 165 -19.52 -7.23 -7.84
N LEU A 166 -20.29 -8.02 -7.10
CA LEU A 166 -21.75 -8.15 -7.26
C LEU A 166 -22.52 -6.85 -7.02
N ARG A 167 -21.89 -5.85 -6.40
CA ARG A 167 -22.46 -4.52 -6.11
C ARG A 167 -21.81 -3.41 -6.93
N GLU A 168 -21.07 -3.78 -7.98
CA GLU A 168 -20.38 -2.87 -8.90
C GLU A 168 -19.38 -1.94 -8.18
N LEU A 169 -18.73 -2.45 -7.14
CA LEU A 169 -17.68 -1.75 -6.42
C LEU A 169 -16.32 -2.15 -7.00
N ASN A 170 -15.43 -1.18 -7.14
CA ASN A 170 -14.05 -1.33 -7.59
C ASN A 170 -13.11 -1.53 -6.40
N ILE A 171 -11.91 -2.04 -6.68
CA ILE A 171 -10.95 -2.43 -5.64
C ILE A 171 -9.62 -1.73 -5.85
N CYS A 172 -9.09 -1.16 -4.77
CA CYS A 172 -7.74 -0.64 -4.67
C CYS A 172 -6.97 -1.43 -3.60
N THR A 173 -5.75 -1.89 -3.88
CA THR A 173 -4.91 -2.64 -2.90
C THR A 173 -3.45 -2.20 -2.97
N GLY A 174 -2.64 -2.73 -2.06
CA GLY A 174 -1.18 -2.66 -2.07
C GLY A 174 -0.48 -3.48 -3.16
N CYS A 175 -1.23 -4.02 -4.13
CA CYS A 175 -0.79 -4.80 -5.29
C CYS A 175 -0.15 -6.18 -5.02
N GLY A 176 0.38 -6.45 -3.83
CA GLY A 176 1.06 -7.72 -3.50
C GLY A 176 0.18 -8.98 -3.48
N PRO A 177 0.70 -10.10 -2.95
CA PRO A 177 -0.02 -11.37 -2.82
C PRO A 177 -1.00 -11.36 -1.64
N GLY A 178 -1.58 -12.53 -1.33
CA GLY A 178 -2.42 -12.71 -0.14
C GLY A 178 -3.69 -11.87 -0.20
N ALA A 179 -3.95 -11.10 0.85
CA ALA A 179 -5.14 -10.25 0.97
C ALA A 179 -5.16 -9.08 -0.02
N MET A 180 -4.03 -8.75 -0.66
CA MET A 180 -3.94 -7.73 -1.70
C MET A 180 -4.32 -8.26 -3.10
N GLU A 181 -4.40 -9.58 -3.27
CA GLU A 181 -4.78 -10.25 -4.52
C GLU A 181 -6.19 -10.87 -4.43
N ALA A 182 -6.51 -11.53 -3.32
CA ALA A 182 -7.73 -12.31 -3.18
C ALA A 182 -9.02 -11.52 -3.48
N PRO A 183 -9.22 -10.30 -2.98
CA PRO A 183 -10.41 -9.50 -3.28
C PRO A 183 -10.56 -9.19 -4.77
N MET A 184 -9.47 -8.90 -5.49
CA MET A 184 -9.52 -8.63 -6.93
C MET A 184 -9.96 -9.87 -7.73
N LYS A 185 -9.44 -11.07 -7.37
CA LYS A 185 -9.90 -12.33 -7.99
C LYS A 185 -11.38 -12.60 -7.73
N GLY A 186 -11.88 -12.24 -6.56
CA GLY A 186 -13.30 -12.31 -6.25
C GLY A 186 -14.12 -11.34 -7.09
N ALA A 187 -13.74 -10.06 -7.08
CA ALA A 187 -14.46 -9.00 -7.75
C ALA A 187 -14.54 -9.20 -9.27
N ALA A 188 -13.49 -9.76 -9.90
CA ALA A 188 -13.52 -10.10 -11.32
C ALA A 188 -14.69 -11.05 -11.67
N VAL A 189 -15.01 -12.01 -10.79
CA VAL A 189 -16.15 -12.92 -10.97
C VAL A 189 -17.47 -12.17 -10.74
N GLY A 190 -17.57 -11.39 -9.67
CA GLY A 190 -18.77 -10.61 -9.35
C GLY A 190 -19.12 -9.58 -10.43
N HIS A 191 -18.11 -8.85 -10.94
CA HIS A 191 -18.26 -7.92 -12.07
C HIS A 191 -18.72 -8.63 -13.34
N ALA A 192 -18.14 -9.80 -13.65
CA ALA A 192 -18.57 -10.58 -14.81
C ALA A 192 -20.04 -11.02 -14.70
N GLN A 193 -20.48 -11.42 -13.50
CA GLN A 193 -21.88 -11.79 -13.22
C GLN A 193 -22.83 -10.60 -13.37
N GLN A 194 -22.42 -9.40 -12.94
CA GLN A 194 -23.19 -8.15 -13.14
C GLN A 194 -23.03 -7.53 -14.52
N ARG A 195 -22.18 -8.11 -15.39
CA ARG A 195 -21.79 -7.53 -16.68
C ARG A 195 -21.16 -6.14 -16.55
N TYR A 196 -20.58 -5.83 -15.39
CA TYR A 196 -19.82 -4.59 -15.16
C TYR A 196 -18.55 -4.63 -16.01
N LYS A 197 -18.42 -3.67 -16.94
CA LYS A 197 -17.38 -3.70 -18.00
C LYS A 197 -16.09 -3.02 -17.59
N ASP A 198 -16.22 -1.93 -16.85
CA ASP A 198 -15.12 -1.03 -16.53
C ASP A 198 -14.60 -1.32 -15.13
N SER A 199 -14.27 -2.60 -14.88
CA SER A 199 -13.63 -3.03 -13.63
C SER A 199 -12.34 -2.25 -13.41
N ARG A 200 -12.21 -1.60 -12.26
CA ARG A 200 -10.97 -0.91 -11.84
C ARG A 200 -10.34 -1.67 -10.68
N PHE A 201 -9.16 -2.21 -10.93
CA PHE A 201 -8.31 -2.91 -9.98
C PHE A 201 -7.01 -2.12 -9.86
N ILE A 202 -7.03 -1.14 -8.95
CA ILE A 202 -5.91 -0.23 -8.72
C ILE A 202 -4.91 -0.90 -7.79
N GLY A 203 -3.65 -0.95 -8.21
CA GLY A 203 -2.53 -1.35 -7.37
C GLY A 203 -1.67 -0.14 -7.06
N LEU A 204 -1.59 0.26 -5.79
CA LEU A 204 -0.65 1.28 -5.34
C LEU A 204 0.57 0.60 -4.72
N THR A 205 1.75 0.95 -5.22
CA THR A 205 3.02 0.48 -4.69
C THR A 205 4.04 1.62 -4.63
N GLU A 206 5.22 1.34 -4.12
CA GLU A 206 6.34 2.29 -4.12
C GLU A 206 7.67 1.51 -4.28
N PRO A 207 8.76 2.16 -4.69
CA PRO A 207 10.00 1.48 -5.06
C PRO A 207 10.60 0.54 -4.02
N SER A 208 10.52 0.88 -2.73
CA SER A 208 11.19 0.13 -1.67
C SER A 208 10.48 -1.18 -1.32
N ILE A 209 9.20 -1.32 -1.68
CA ILE A 209 8.37 -2.48 -1.36
C ILE A 209 7.97 -3.29 -2.59
N ILE A 210 7.94 -2.70 -3.80
CA ILE A 210 7.46 -3.38 -5.02
C ILE A 210 8.18 -4.71 -5.30
N ALA A 211 9.46 -4.84 -4.92
CA ALA A 211 10.20 -6.08 -5.09
C ALA A 211 9.80 -7.19 -4.08
N ALA A 212 9.42 -6.81 -2.87
CA ALA A 212 8.94 -7.76 -1.85
C ALA A 212 7.44 -8.10 -2.04
N GLU A 213 6.66 -7.15 -2.56
CA GLU A 213 5.24 -7.28 -2.82
C GLU A 213 4.93 -6.92 -4.29
N PRO A 214 5.35 -7.77 -5.26
CA PRO A 214 5.17 -7.47 -6.68
C PRO A 214 3.69 -7.42 -7.06
N PRO A 215 3.32 -6.53 -8.01
CA PRO A 215 1.93 -6.34 -8.38
C PRO A 215 1.35 -7.62 -8.99
N ASN A 216 0.26 -8.12 -8.42
CA ASN A 216 -0.41 -9.31 -8.89
C ASN A 216 -1.04 -9.10 -10.30
N PRO A 217 -1.26 -10.17 -11.09
CA PRO A 217 -1.65 -10.04 -12.49
C PRO A 217 -3.06 -9.46 -12.74
N LEU A 218 -3.90 -9.34 -11.70
CA LEU A 218 -5.26 -8.79 -11.80
C LEU A 218 -5.27 -7.27 -11.77
N VAL A 219 -4.19 -6.63 -11.28
CA VAL A 219 -4.03 -5.17 -11.32
C VAL A 219 -4.08 -4.69 -12.76
N ASN A 220 -5.02 -3.80 -13.07
CA ASN A 220 -5.16 -3.18 -14.38
C ASN A 220 -4.84 -1.68 -14.38
N GLU A 221 -4.72 -1.07 -13.20
CA GLU A 221 -4.25 0.29 -12.99
C GLU A 221 -3.13 0.29 -11.94
N LEU A 222 -1.88 0.06 -12.37
CA LEU A 222 -0.71 0.16 -11.51
C LEU A 222 -0.27 1.62 -11.36
N ILE A 223 0.04 2.02 -10.13
CA ILE A 223 0.58 3.35 -9.79
C ILE A 223 1.75 3.20 -8.83
N ILE A 224 2.88 3.82 -9.15
CA ILE A 224 4.07 3.85 -8.30
C ILE A 224 4.17 5.21 -7.61
N MET A 225 3.92 5.23 -6.32
CA MET A 225 4.12 6.41 -5.47
C MET A 225 5.61 6.53 -5.07
N PRO A 226 6.09 7.74 -4.71
CA PRO A 226 7.52 7.95 -4.47
C PRO A 226 8.05 7.26 -3.20
N ASP A 227 7.21 7.12 -2.18
CA ASP A 227 7.53 6.54 -0.87
C ASP A 227 6.26 6.02 -0.18
N ILE A 228 6.42 5.43 1.01
CA ILE A 228 5.35 4.80 1.80
C ILE A 228 4.29 5.81 2.22
N GLU A 229 4.69 6.97 2.73
CA GLU A 229 3.75 7.96 3.24
C GLU A 229 2.86 8.50 2.11
N LYS A 230 3.43 8.76 0.94
CA LYS A 230 2.66 9.17 -0.24
C LYS A 230 1.76 8.05 -0.76
N ARG A 231 2.18 6.78 -0.63
CA ARG A 231 1.33 5.61 -0.88
C ARG A 231 0.14 5.54 0.10
N LEU A 232 0.39 5.73 1.40
CA LEU A 232 -0.64 5.74 2.44
C LEU A 232 -1.65 6.89 2.23
N GLU A 233 -1.18 8.09 1.96
CA GLU A 233 -2.05 9.22 1.64
C GLU A 233 -2.85 8.99 0.34
N ALA A 234 -2.24 8.42 -0.70
CA ALA A 234 -2.95 8.08 -1.92
C ALA A 234 -4.10 7.08 -1.68
N PHE A 235 -3.92 6.08 -0.80
CA PHE A 235 -5.02 5.20 -0.42
C PHE A 235 -6.18 5.96 0.20
N VAL A 236 -5.90 6.76 1.23
CA VAL A 236 -6.94 7.48 1.99
C VAL A 236 -7.69 8.47 1.10
N ARG A 237 -7.00 9.14 0.18
CA ARG A 237 -7.63 10.12 -0.72
C ARG A 237 -8.41 9.48 -1.87
N LEU A 238 -8.04 8.29 -2.33
CA LEU A 238 -8.82 7.53 -3.32
C LEU A 238 -9.99 6.74 -2.71
N ALA A 239 -9.91 6.43 -1.42
CA ALA A 239 -10.90 5.60 -0.75
C ALA A 239 -12.27 6.29 -0.65
N HIS A 240 -13.31 5.53 -0.95
CA HIS A 240 -14.67 5.81 -0.51
C HIS A 240 -15.11 4.89 0.62
N GLY A 241 -14.39 3.80 0.84
CA GLY A 241 -14.55 2.87 1.94
C GLY A 241 -13.32 1.99 2.05
N ILE A 242 -13.03 1.50 3.25
CA ILE A 242 -11.83 0.72 3.54
C ILE A 242 -12.23 -0.58 4.21
N ILE A 243 -11.68 -1.68 3.71
CA ILE A 243 -11.79 -3.02 4.31
C ILE A 243 -10.40 -3.46 4.74
N ILE A 244 -10.28 -3.92 5.99
CA ILE A 244 -9.03 -4.44 6.55
C ILE A 244 -9.22 -5.90 6.92
N PHE A 245 -8.48 -6.78 6.24
CA PHE A 245 -8.37 -8.21 6.53
C PHE A 245 -7.26 -8.48 7.56
N PRO A 246 -7.17 -9.70 8.14
CA PRO A 246 -6.03 -10.07 8.96
C PRO A 246 -4.71 -9.90 8.21
N GLY A 247 -3.71 -9.39 8.93
CA GLY A 247 -2.40 -9.07 8.36
C GLY A 247 -1.31 -8.95 9.42
N GLY A 248 -0.12 -8.63 8.96
CA GLY A 248 1.05 -8.43 9.82
C GLY A 248 1.27 -6.96 10.15
N VAL A 249 2.54 -6.61 10.37
CA VAL A 249 2.97 -5.27 10.74
C VAL A 249 2.61 -4.18 9.72
N GLY A 250 2.63 -4.46 8.42
CA GLY A 250 2.23 -3.49 7.39
C GLY A 250 0.73 -3.15 7.45
N THR A 251 -0.11 -4.14 7.75
CA THR A 251 -1.56 -3.90 7.92
C THR A 251 -1.85 -3.14 9.22
N ALA A 252 -1.09 -3.39 10.27
CA ALA A 252 -1.16 -2.60 11.50
C ALA A 252 -0.72 -1.14 11.28
N GLU A 253 0.35 -0.92 10.52
CA GLU A 253 0.79 0.41 10.09
C GLU A 253 -0.32 1.15 9.34
N GLU A 254 -0.95 0.51 8.35
CA GLU A 254 -2.06 1.07 7.57
C GLU A 254 -3.27 1.43 8.45
N LEU A 255 -3.64 0.58 9.42
CA LEU A 255 -4.72 0.87 10.37
C LEU A 255 -4.38 2.06 11.29
N LEU A 256 -3.17 2.09 11.87
CA LEU A 256 -2.73 3.16 12.75
C LEU A 256 -2.63 4.50 12.02
N TYR A 257 -2.16 4.48 10.77
CA TYR A 257 -2.17 5.64 9.89
C TYR A 257 -3.58 6.20 9.71
N LEU A 258 -4.54 5.34 9.39
CA LEU A 258 -5.93 5.75 9.19
C LEU A 258 -6.59 6.25 10.47
N LEU A 259 -6.38 5.58 11.61
CA LEU A 259 -6.94 6.01 12.88
C LEU A 259 -6.34 7.35 13.34
N GLY A 260 -5.03 7.56 13.17
CA GLY A 260 -4.39 8.84 13.44
C GLY A 260 -5.01 10.00 12.65
N ILE A 261 -5.46 9.74 11.42
CA ILE A 261 -6.19 10.71 10.60
C ILE A 261 -7.62 10.88 11.11
N MET A 262 -8.37 9.79 11.26
CA MET A 262 -9.81 9.85 11.54
C MET A 262 -10.15 10.40 12.93
N MET A 263 -9.22 10.27 13.89
CA MET A 263 -9.37 10.83 15.24
C MET A 263 -9.08 12.34 15.29
N ASP A 264 -8.46 12.92 14.26
CA ASP A 264 -8.22 14.37 14.20
C ASP A 264 -9.57 15.12 14.29
N PRO A 265 -9.71 16.10 15.20
CA PRO A 265 -10.94 16.87 15.36
C PRO A 265 -11.40 17.59 14.07
N GLU A 266 -10.50 17.89 13.13
CA GLU A 266 -10.85 18.48 11.83
C GLU A 266 -11.54 17.47 10.89
N ASN A 267 -11.48 16.18 11.21
CA ASN A 267 -12.05 15.08 10.41
C ASN A 267 -13.36 14.52 10.97
N THR A 268 -13.98 15.12 12.00
CA THR A 268 -15.21 14.59 12.61
C THR A 268 -16.39 14.47 11.63
N GLU A 269 -16.43 15.33 10.62
CA GLU A 269 -17.47 15.33 9.56
C GLU A 269 -17.11 14.43 8.37
N GLN A 270 -15.93 13.80 8.37
CA GLN A 270 -15.53 12.90 7.29
C GLN A 270 -16.36 11.63 7.32
N VAL A 271 -16.94 11.30 6.16
CA VAL A 271 -17.65 10.04 5.96
C VAL A 271 -16.74 9.08 5.20
N LEU A 272 -16.14 8.15 5.94
CA LEU A 272 -15.29 7.09 5.39
C LEU A 272 -15.56 5.76 6.11
N PRO A 273 -16.42 4.89 5.57
CA PRO A 273 -16.72 3.58 6.16
C PRO A 273 -15.45 2.73 6.27
N LEU A 274 -15.21 2.17 7.44
CA LEU A 274 -14.08 1.28 7.73
C LEU A 274 -14.58 -0.02 8.38
N VAL A 275 -14.27 -1.15 7.73
CA VAL A 275 -14.66 -2.48 8.21
C VAL A 275 -13.43 -3.36 8.40
N LEU A 276 -13.23 -3.87 9.60
CA LEU A 276 -12.29 -4.93 9.91
C LEU A 276 -13.01 -6.27 9.77
N THR A 277 -12.49 -7.20 8.98
CA THR A 277 -13.21 -8.45 8.70
C THR A 277 -12.30 -9.63 8.38
N GLY A 278 -12.74 -10.83 8.75
CA GLY A 278 -12.06 -12.07 8.41
C GLY A 278 -12.95 -13.28 8.64
N PRO A 279 -12.45 -14.49 8.36
CA PRO A 279 -13.19 -15.72 8.60
C PRO A 279 -13.36 -15.96 10.10
N LYS A 280 -14.19 -16.94 10.47
CA LYS A 280 -14.50 -17.25 11.88
C LYS A 280 -13.26 -17.45 12.75
N GLU A 281 -12.21 -18.06 12.21
CA GLU A 281 -10.94 -18.34 12.89
C GLU A 281 -10.15 -17.07 13.23
N SER A 282 -10.46 -15.93 12.60
CA SER A 282 -9.81 -14.64 12.87
C SER A 282 -10.42 -13.88 14.05
N ALA A 283 -11.43 -14.42 14.72
CA ALA A 283 -12.07 -13.75 15.86
C ALA A 283 -11.08 -13.38 16.98
N GLU A 284 -10.17 -14.29 17.34
CA GLU A 284 -9.14 -14.01 18.35
C GLU A 284 -8.13 -12.95 17.85
N TYR A 285 -7.72 -13.01 16.57
CA TYR A 285 -6.86 -11.99 15.96
C TYR A 285 -7.47 -10.59 16.09
N PHE A 286 -8.75 -10.43 15.74
CA PHE A 286 -9.42 -9.14 15.84
C PHE A 286 -9.69 -8.72 17.29
N SER A 287 -9.91 -9.66 18.21
CA SER A 287 -10.02 -9.35 19.63
C SER A 287 -8.71 -8.78 20.19
N VAL A 288 -7.56 -9.34 19.81
CA VAL A 288 -6.24 -8.84 20.25
C VAL A 288 -5.93 -7.49 19.61
N LEU A 289 -6.27 -7.30 18.34
CA LEU A 289 -6.09 -6.02 17.65
C LEU A 289 -6.98 -4.92 18.23
N ASP A 290 -8.27 -5.19 18.46
CA ASP A 290 -9.21 -4.25 19.08
C ASP A 290 -8.78 -3.89 20.50
N ASP A 291 -8.34 -4.88 21.29
CA ASP A 291 -7.78 -4.66 22.63
C ASP A 291 -6.53 -3.76 22.58
N PHE A 292 -5.61 -3.99 21.64
CA PHE A 292 -4.46 -3.12 21.43
C PHE A 292 -4.89 -1.68 21.12
N ILE A 293 -5.75 -1.49 20.12
CA ILE A 293 -6.20 -0.14 19.70
C ILE A 293 -6.92 0.60 20.83
N ARG A 294 -7.85 -0.04 21.55
CA ARG A 294 -8.58 0.60 22.66
C ARG A 294 -7.67 1.03 23.79
N HIS A 295 -6.66 0.23 24.11
CA HIS A 295 -5.77 0.51 25.25
C HIS A 295 -4.57 1.39 24.89
N THR A 296 -4.28 1.61 23.60
CA THR A 296 -3.29 2.60 23.17
C THR A 296 -3.94 3.93 22.78
N LEU A 297 -4.99 3.89 21.95
CA LEU A 297 -5.61 5.09 21.36
C LEU A 297 -6.92 5.51 22.04
N GLY A 298 -7.44 4.69 22.95
CA GLY A 298 -8.71 4.93 23.64
C GLY A 298 -9.93 4.38 22.90
N ASP A 299 -11.07 4.34 23.60
CA ASP A 299 -12.33 3.82 23.04
C ASP A 299 -12.89 4.67 21.88
N GLU A 300 -12.51 5.96 21.79
CA GLU A 300 -12.89 6.83 20.68
C GLU A 300 -12.39 6.28 19.34
N ALA A 301 -11.17 5.71 19.30
CA ALA A 301 -10.61 5.07 18.11
C ALA A 301 -11.55 3.98 17.56
N SER A 302 -12.21 3.24 18.46
CA SER A 302 -13.10 2.14 18.07
C SER A 302 -14.40 2.57 17.41
N LYS A 303 -14.78 3.84 17.54
CA LYS A 303 -15.98 4.39 16.86
C LYS A 303 -15.77 4.56 15.36
N HIS A 304 -14.52 4.58 14.91
CA HIS A 304 -14.18 4.76 13.51
C HIS A 304 -14.21 3.47 12.71
N TYR A 305 -14.36 2.29 13.32
CA TYR A 305 -14.45 1.02 12.59
C TYR A 305 -15.54 0.08 13.10
N GLN A 306 -15.95 -0.84 12.22
CA GLN A 306 -16.82 -1.97 12.57
C GLN A 306 -16.08 -3.29 12.33
N ILE A 307 -16.13 -4.21 13.30
CA ILE A 307 -15.62 -5.57 13.14
C ILE A 307 -16.76 -6.49 12.67
N ILE A 308 -16.57 -7.17 11.52
CA ILE A 308 -17.55 -8.12 10.96
C ILE A 308 -16.85 -9.46 10.74
N ILE A 309 -17.24 -10.48 11.48
CA ILE A 309 -16.64 -11.82 11.39
C ILE A 309 -17.52 -12.75 10.55
N ASP A 310 -16.91 -13.46 9.61
CA ASP A 310 -17.50 -14.55 8.82
C ASP A 310 -18.78 -14.17 8.04
N ASN A 311 -18.85 -12.93 7.53
CA ASN A 311 -20.04 -12.46 6.82
C ASN A 311 -19.68 -11.56 5.61
N PRO A 312 -19.22 -12.16 4.49
CA PRO A 312 -18.79 -11.39 3.32
C PRO A 312 -19.93 -10.59 2.69
N GLN A 313 -21.18 -11.06 2.76
CA GLN A 313 -22.33 -10.34 2.23
C GLN A 313 -22.61 -9.04 2.99
N GLU A 314 -22.48 -9.07 4.32
CA GLU A 314 -22.68 -7.88 5.17
C GLU A 314 -21.56 -6.87 4.95
N VAL A 315 -20.30 -7.30 4.88
CA VAL A 315 -19.17 -6.41 4.57
C VAL A 315 -19.44 -5.61 3.30
N ALA A 316 -19.82 -6.28 2.20
CA ALA A 316 -20.09 -5.60 0.94
C ALA A 316 -21.37 -4.74 0.99
N ARG A 317 -22.36 -5.11 1.83
CA ARG A 317 -23.59 -4.34 2.04
C ARG A 317 -23.30 -3.04 2.80
N VAL A 318 -22.47 -3.08 3.84
CA VAL A 318 -22.01 -1.88 4.57
C VAL A 318 -21.30 -0.93 3.61
N MET A 319 -20.34 -1.44 2.83
CA MET A 319 -19.62 -0.62 1.85
C MET A 319 -20.56 0.00 0.81
N LYS A 320 -21.46 -0.79 0.20
CA LYS A 320 -22.39 -0.26 -0.82
C LYS A 320 -23.34 0.80 -0.27
N LYS A 321 -23.84 0.63 0.96
CA LYS A 321 -24.64 1.66 1.64
C LYS A 321 -23.82 2.91 1.91
N GLY A 322 -22.57 2.74 2.35
CA GLY A 322 -21.63 3.83 2.62
C GLY A 322 -21.36 4.74 1.42
N MET A 323 -21.34 4.21 0.19
CA MET A 323 -21.11 5.01 -1.02
C MET A 323 -22.10 6.18 -1.18
N SER A 324 -23.37 5.98 -0.83
CA SER A 324 -24.38 7.04 -0.88
C SER A 324 -24.08 8.15 0.13
N ALA A 325 -23.67 7.79 1.35
CA ALA A 325 -23.30 8.74 2.40
C ALA A 325 -22.02 9.51 2.06
N VAL A 326 -21.03 8.82 1.47
CA VAL A 326 -19.80 9.45 0.96
C VAL A 326 -20.13 10.45 -0.15
N LYS A 327 -20.98 10.05 -1.11
CA LYS A 327 -21.43 10.94 -2.19
C LYS A 327 -22.09 12.20 -1.64
N GLU A 328 -22.99 12.05 -0.67
CA GLU A 328 -23.66 13.18 -0.03
C GLU A 328 -22.69 14.08 0.74
N SER A 329 -21.79 13.49 1.52
CA SER A 329 -20.74 14.23 2.25
C SER A 329 -19.88 15.08 1.31
N ARG A 330 -19.36 14.50 0.21
CA ARG A 330 -18.56 15.25 -0.78
C ARG A 330 -19.36 16.36 -1.47
N ARG A 331 -20.65 16.12 -1.76
CA ARG A 331 -21.53 17.16 -2.34
C ARG A 331 -21.75 18.33 -1.38
N ASN A 332 -21.93 18.05 -0.10
CA ASN A 332 -22.21 19.08 0.92
C ASN A 332 -20.99 19.98 1.16
N THR A 333 -19.77 19.46 0.99
CA THR A 333 -18.53 20.23 1.14
C THR A 333 -17.99 20.81 -0.17
N GLY A 334 -18.57 20.42 -1.32
CA GLY A 334 -18.06 20.80 -2.65
C GLY A 334 -16.78 20.07 -3.05
N ASP A 335 -16.45 18.97 -2.37
CA ASP A 335 -15.26 18.16 -2.60
C ASP A 335 -15.43 17.21 -3.82
N ALA A 336 -14.32 16.75 -4.37
CA ALA A 336 -14.33 15.79 -5.46
C ALA A 336 -14.72 14.39 -4.98
N TYR A 337 -15.38 13.61 -5.85
CA TYR A 337 -15.65 12.20 -5.58
C TYR A 337 -14.35 11.39 -5.64
N SER A 338 -13.63 11.46 -6.77
CA SER A 338 -12.45 10.64 -7.03
C SER A 338 -11.18 11.02 -6.23
N PHE A 339 -11.20 12.10 -5.46
CA PHE A 339 -10.10 12.49 -4.58
C PHE A 339 -10.63 13.29 -3.38
N ASN A 340 -10.44 12.78 -2.17
CA ASN A 340 -10.85 13.48 -0.94
C ASN A 340 -9.86 14.61 -0.62
N TRP A 341 -10.18 15.85 -0.96
CA TRP A 341 -9.35 17.01 -0.59
C TRP A 341 -9.62 17.45 0.84
N SER A 342 -10.86 17.32 1.30
CA SER A 342 -11.31 17.83 2.59
C SER A 342 -10.75 17.05 3.78
N ILE A 343 -10.31 15.80 3.60
CA ILE A 343 -9.64 15.05 4.66
C ILE A 343 -8.32 15.71 5.06
N LYS A 344 -8.23 16.07 6.34
CA LYS A 344 -7.06 16.66 6.96
C LYS A 344 -6.07 15.56 7.31
N ILE A 345 -4.83 15.69 6.86
CA ILE A 345 -3.75 14.77 7.23
C ILE A 345 -2.65 15.62 7.86
N ALA A 346 -2.28 15.28 9.08
CA ALA A 346 -1.26 16.00 9.82
C ALA A 346 0.13 15.79 9.18
N PRO A 347 1.03 16.80 9.20
CA PRO A 347 2.33 16.71 8.51
C PRO A 347 3.19 15.52 8.95
N ASP A 348 3.14 15.16 10.23
CA ASP A 348 3.86 14.03 10.81
C ASP A 348 3.47 12.66 10.21
N LEU A 349 2.27 12.57 9.61
CA LEU A 349 1.81 11.43 8.83
C LEU A 349 2.26 11.49 7.35
N GLN A 350 2.64 12.66 6.84
CA GLN A 350 3.05 12.84 5.43
C GLN A 350 4.57 12.79 5.22
N HIS A 351 5.36 13.12 6.24
CA HIS A 351 6.82 13.12 6.15
C HIS A 351 7.40 11.71 6.22
N PRO A 352 8.33 11.36 5.30
CA PRO A 352 9.02 10.08 5.33
C PRO A 352 9.69 9.79 6.66
N PHE A 353 9.50 8.58 7.18
CA PHE A 353 10.21 8.10 8.36
C PHE A 353 11.37 7.18 7.95
N GLU A 354 12.60 7.57 8.31
CA GLU A 354 13.78 6.73 8.13
C GLU A 354 14.00 5.85 9.38
N PRO A 355 13.88 4.52 9.28
CA PRO A 355 13.93 3.63 10.44
C PRO A 355 15.39 3.29 10.81
N THR A 356 16.10 4.25 11.40
CA THR A 356 17.40 4.03 12.05
C THR A 356 17.20 3.58 13.49
N HIS A 357 18.22 2.95 14.11
CA HIS A 357 18.16 2.58 15.54
C HIS A 357 17.91 3.78 16.45
N GLU A 358 18.47 4.94 16.12
CA GLU A 358 18.25 6.20 16.85
C GLU A 358 16.80 6.67 16.71
N ASN A 359 16.29 6.76 15.49
CA ASN A 359 14.92 7.22 15.24
C ASN A 359 13.89 6.28 15.88
N MET A 360 14.10 4.96 15.78
CA MET A 360 13.23 3.95 16.39
C MET A 360 13.22 4.04 17.92
N ALA A 361 14.37 4.30 18.55
CA ALA A 361 14.46 4.51 19.99
C ALA A 361 13.87 5.88 20.41
N SER A 362 13.91 6.90 19.56
CA SER A 362 13.38 8.23 19.89
C SER A 362 11.85 8.36 19.83
N LEU A 363 11.13 7.33 19.37
CA LEU A 363 9.68 7.36 19.24
C LEU A 363 9.01 7.61 20.60
N ASN A 364 8.06 8.54 20.66
CA ASN A 364 7.31 8.77 21.89
C ASN A 364 6.16 7.77 21.98
N LEU A 365 6.39 6.64 22.65
CA LEU A 365 5.37 5.60 22.84
C LEU A 365 4.79 5.63 24.25
N HIS A 366 4.39 6.83 24.70
CA HIS A 366 3.77 7.10 26.00
C HIS A 366 2.37 7.71 25.86
N PRO A 367 1.49 7.56 26.87
CA PRO A 367 0.12 8.06 26.82
C PRO A 367 -0.03 9.56 27.15
N ASP A 368 1.06 10.27 27.46
CA ASP A 368 1.07 11.69 27.85
C ASP A 368 0.98 12.66 26.65
N GLN A 369 0.50 12.16 25.52
CA GLN A 369 0.27 12.90 24.28
C GLN A 369 -1.13 12.62 23.74
N SER A 370 -1.55 13.34 22.70
CA SER A 370 -2.86 13.08 22.09
C SER A 370 -2.88 11.72 21.36
N PRO A 371 -4.04 11.04 21.30
CA PRO A 371 -4.15 9.74 20.63
C PRO A 371 -3.69 9.76 19.17
N GLU A 372 -3.91 10.85 18.44
CA GLU A 372 -3.51 11.00 17.04
C GLU A 372 -1.98 11.00 16.90
N LYS A 373 -1.27 11.67 17.82
CA LYS A 373 0.20 11.67 17.86
C LYS A 373 0.77 10.31 18.25
N LEU A 374 0.16 9.66 19.24
CA LEU A 374 0.54 8.29 19.61
C LEU A 374 0.31 7.31 18.45
N ALA A 375 -0.79 7.46 17.71
CA ALA A 375 -1.04 6.67 16.50
C ALA A 375 0.02 6.89 15.42
N SER A 376 0.48 8.15 15.24
CA SER A 376 1.56 8.52 14.32
C SER A 376 2.90 7.88 14.68
N ASP A 377 3.28 7.88 15.97
CA ASP A 377 4.52 7.24 16.43
C ASP A 377 4.45 5.72 16.42
N LEU A 378 3.29 5.14 16.77
CA LEU A 378 3.05 3.70 16.59
C LEU A 378 3.14 3.32 15.10
N ARG A 379 2.54 4.10 14.18
CA ARG A 379 2.65 3.89 12.73
C ARG A 379 4.12 3.82 12.30
N ARG A 380 4.96 4.75 12.75
CA ARG A 380 6.41 4.75 12.48
C ARG A 380 7.12 3.52 13.05
N ALA A 381 6.75 3.09 14.25
CA ALA A 381 7.30 1.87 14.84
C ALA A 381 7.01 0.63 13.97
N PHE A 382 5.75 0.46 13.52
CA PHE A 382 5.39 -0.64 12.62
C PHE A 382 6.07 -0.51 11.24
N SER A 383 6.18 0.70 10.70
CA SER A 383 6.93 0.97 9.45
C SER A 383 8.40 0.57 9.55
N GLY A 384 9.03 0.83 10.71
CA GLY A 384 10.39 0.38 10.98
C GLY A 384 10.54 -1.14 11.03
N ILE A 385 9.55 -1.85 11.60
CA ILE A 385 9.54 -3.32 11.61
C ILE A 385 9.35 -3.86 10.18
N VAL A 386 8.47 -3.26 9.36
CA VAL A 386 8.33 -3.60 7.94
C VAL A 386 9.68 -3.41 7.24
N ALA A 387 10.33 -2.27 7.43
CA ALA A 387 11.63 -1.99 6.81
C ALA A 387 12.71 -3.00 7.21
N GLY A 388 12.80 -3.34 8.50
CA GLY A 388 13.75 -4.34 9.02
C GLY A 388 13.52 -5.75 8.46
N ASN A 389 12.28 -6.07 8.06
CA ASN A 389 11.92 -7.40 7.56
C ASN A 389 12.13 -7.57 6.05
N VAL A 390 11.76 -6.58 5.23
CA VAL A 390 11.65 -6.79 3.77
C VAL A 390 12.40 -5.75 2.93
N LYS A 391 12.83 -4.62 3.52
CA LYS A 391 13.54 -3.55 2.79
C LYS A 391 15.05 -3.69 2.97
N GLU A 392 15.79 -3.62 1.86
CA GLU A 392 17.25 -3.81 1.86
C GLU A 392 17.99 -2.90 2.86
N VAL A 393 17.58 -1.62 2.96
CA VAL A 393 18.20 -0.66 3.88
C VAL A 393 17.96 -1.05 5.34
N GLY A 394 16.75 -1.47 5.69
CA GLY A 394 16.41 -1.91 7.04
C GLY A 394 17.13 -3.21 7.39
N MET A 395 17.08 -4.22 6.51
CA MET A 395 17.77 -5.49 6.72
C MET A 395 19.27 -5.30 6.96
N LYS A 396 19.95 -4.45 6.18
CA LYS A 396 21.37 -4.12 6.40
C LYS A 396 21.64 -3.45 7.74
N ALA A 397 20.72 -2.60 8.20
CA ALA A 397 20.85 -1.97 9.52
C ALA A 397 20.75 -3.01 10.64
N ILE A 398 19.83 -3.97 10.51
CA ILE A 398 19.66 -5.07 11.47
C ILE A 398 20.87 -6.00 11.48
N GLU A 399 21.39 -6.38 10.31
CA GLU A 399 22.60 -7.21 10.19
C GLU A 399 23.81 -6.54 10.87
N LYS A 400 23.93 -5.21 10.77
CA LYS A 400 25.08 -4.46 11.28
C LYS A 400 24.98 -4.09 12.77
N HIS A 401 23.79 -3.73 13.24
CA HIS A 401 23.58 -3.12 14.56
C HIS A 401 22.69 -3.94 15.49
N GLY A 402 22.13 -5.06 15.02
CA GLY A 402 21.17 -5.88 15.76
C GLY A 402 19.73 -5.37 15.64
N PRO A 403 18.77 -5.97 16.37
CA PRO A 403 17.36 -5.60 16.31
C PRO A 403 17.11 -4.15 16.78
N PHE A 404 16.07 -3.52 16.24
CA PHE A 404 15.59 -2.23 16.73
C PHE A 404 15.09 -2.37 18.18
N LYS A 405 15.58 -1.50 19.07
CA LYS A 405 15.10 -1.44 20.45
C LYS A 405 13.92 -0.46 20.51
N ILE A 406 12.74 -0.96 20.83
CA ILE A 406 11.52 -0.16 20.94
C ILE A 406 11.15 -0.08 22.42
N HIS A 407 11.00 1.13 22.94
CA HIS A 407 10.67 1.39 24.34
C HIS A 407 9.56 2.43 24.46
N GLY A 408 8.87 2.44 25.60
CA GLY A 408 7.77 3.34 25.87
C GLY A 408 7.10 3.01 27.19
N ASP A 409 5.84 3.39 27.33
CA ASP A 409 5.02 3.02 28.47
C ASP A 409 4.90 1.50 28.61
N SER A 410 4.99 0.99 29.85
CA SER A 410 5.05 -0.45 30.12
C SER A 410 3.82 -1.22 29.63
N ASP A 411 2.64 -0.62 29.73
CA ASP A 411 1.39 -1.28 29.30
C ASP A 411 1.26 -1.26 27.78
N ILE A 412 1.64 -0.15 27.12
CA ILE A 412 1.70 -0.06 25.64
C ILE A 412 2.69 -1.11 25.11
N MET A 413 3.91 -1.17 25.66
CA MET A 413 4.95 -2.11 25.25
C MET A 413 4.51 -3.57 25.43
N LYS A 414 3.87 -3.89 26.56
CA LYS A 414 3.35 -5.23 26.81
C LYS A 414 2.29 -5.65 25.77
N ARG A 415 1.38 -4.75 25.39
CA ARG A 415 0.34 -5.05 24.40
C ARG A 415 0.91 -5.14 22.98
N MET A 416 1.87 -4.27 22.65
CA MET A 416 2.60 -4.34 21.39
C MET A 416 3.35 -5.68 21.26
N ASP A 417 4.02 -6.15 22.31
CA ASP A 417 4.70 -7.45 22.35
C ASP A 417 3.71 -8.61 22.13
N ILE A 418 2.55 -8.60 22.79
CA ILE A 418 1.50 -9.61 22.59
C ILE A 418 1.01 -9.62 21.13
N LEU A 419 0.73 -8.45 20.56
CA LEU A 419 0.27 -8.31 19.18
C LEU A 419 1.32 -8.86 18.19
N LEU A 420 2.57 -8.45 18.36
CA LEU A 420 3.68 -8.85 17.50
C LEU A 420 4.01 -10.35 17.61
N GLN A 421 3.98 -10.92 18.83
CA GLN A 421 4.11 -12.37 19.02
C GLN A 421 2.96 -13.14 18.36
N GLY A 422 1.74 -12.59 18.40
CA GLY A 422 0.59 -13.12 17.66
C GLY A 422 0.86 -13.19 16.16
N PHE A 423 1.42 -12.12 15.58
CA PHE A 423 1.80 -12.09 14.16
C PHE A 423 2.89 -13.13 13.82
N VAL A 424 3.89 -13.31 14.68
CA VAL A 424 4.94 -14.33 14.48
C VAL A 424 4.34 -15.74 14.54
N LYS A 425 3.54 -16.04 15.57
CA LYS A 425 2.91 -17.35 15.77
C LYS A 425 1.96 -17.73 14.62
N GLN A 426 1.32 -16.73 14.01
CA GLN A 426 0.40 -16.90 12.90
C GLN A 426 1.10 -16.81 11.52
N HIS A 427 2.44 -16.80 11.48
CA HIS A 427 3.24 -16.73 10.25
C HIS A 427 2.93 -15.53 9.34
N ARG A 428 2.65 -14.36 9.95
CA ARG A 428 2.30 -13.12 9.23
C ARG A 428 3.50 -12.21 8.92
N MET A 429 4.68 -12.55 9.46
CA MET A 429 5.90 -11.75 9.31
C MET A 429 6.76 -12.17 8.11
N LYS A 430 6.55 -13.38 7.60
CA LYS A 430 7.35 -14.01 6.54
C LYS A 430 6.51 -15.09 5.87
N LEU A 431 6.69 -15.29 4.56
CA LEU A 431 6.04 -16.38 3.83
C LEU A 431 6.52 -17.77 4.34
N PRO A 432 5.64 -18.79 4.36
CA PRO A 432 6.03 -20.15 4.72
C PRO A 432 7.05 -20.74 3.72
N GLY A 433 7.95 -21.60 4.20
CA GLY A 433 8.86 -22.38 3.35
C GLY A 433 10.35 -22.02 3.44
N GLY A 434 10.72 -21.09 4.34
CA GLY A 434 12.11 -20.73 4.64
C GLY A 434 12.54 -21.05 6.08
N THR A 435 13.57 -20.34 6.54
CA THR A 435 13.99 -20.35 7.96
C THR A 435 12.94 -19.72 8.86
N ALA A 436 12.95 -20.12 10.14
CA ALA A 436 12.15 -19.46 11.17
C ALA A 436 12.37 -17.95 11.14
N TYR A 437 11.30 -17.18 11.40
CA TYR A 437 11.38 -15.74 11.46
C TYR A 437 12.16 -15.31 12.71
N GLU A 438 13.22 -14.54 12.50
CA GLU A 438 13.99 -13.88 13.56
C GLU A 438 13.51 -12.41 13.64
N PRO A 439 12.97 -11.96 14.78
CA PRO A 439 12.49 -10.60 14.92
C PRO A 439 13.59 -9.54 14.66
N CYS A 440 13.31 -8.58 13.77
CA CYS A 440 14.13 -7.40 13.57
C CYS A 440 13.97 -6.33 14.68
N TYR A 441 13.24 -6.65 15.74
CA TYR A 441 12.89 -5.76 16.84
C TYR A 441 13.02 -6.47 18.18
N GLU A 442 13.16 -5.68 19.23
CA GLU A 442 13.08 -6.09 20.62
C GLU A 442 12.29 -5.05 21.41
N ILE A 443 11.20 -5.49 22.03
CA ILE A 443 10.41 -4.66 22.94
C ILE A 443 11.12 -4.62 24.30
N VAL A 444 11.56 -3.43 24.70
CA VAL A 444 12.17 -3.18 26.01
C VAL A 444 11.04 -2.94 27.00
N LYS A 445 10.92 -3.84 27.99
CA LYS A 445 9.83 -3.88 28.97
C LYS A 445 10.16 -3.15 30.25
#